data_AF-A0A7Y7E589-F1
#
_entry.id   AF-A0A7Y7E589-F1
#
_cell.length_a   1.000
_cell.length_b   1.000
_cell.length_c   1.000
_cell.angle_alpha   90.00
_cell.angle_beta   90.00
_cell.angle_gamma   90.00
#
_symmetry.space_group_name_H-M   'P 1'
#
loop_
_entity.id
_entity.type
_entity.pdbx_description
1 polymer ?
#
loop_
_entity_poly.entity_id
_entity_poly.type
_entity_poly.pdbx_seq_one_letter_code
_entity_poly.pdbx_strand_id
1 'polypeptide(L)'
;MRTRPAPAPYVIDRMVRNVRHGRFERSLSLLTAAGALVTAAEIYLEHDRASFGNRVMWWPVVLGPVGVAAGVAGFASERMAKTALPIASAVIAANGLQGTYLHVRGIAQKPGGWSLARYNIEMGPPLFAPLLVTMVGGMGLLAALLRRER
;
A
#
# COMPACT_ATOMS: atom_id res chain seq x y z
N MET A 1 16.26 -38.50 -15.41
CA MET A 1 17.00 -37.33 -15.95
C MET A 1 16.01 -36.16 -16.05
N ARG A 2 16.07 -35.16 -15.14
CA ARG A 2 15.18 -33.98 -15.22
C ARG A 2 15.83 -32.96 -16.16
N THR A 3 15.23 -32.74 -17.32
CA THR A 3 15.64 -31.69 -18.25
C THR A 3 15.43 -30.33 -17.58
N ARG A 4 16.49 -29.52 -17.46
CA ARG A 4 16.34 -28.13 -17.00
C ARG A 4 15.67 -27.35 -18.14
N PRO A 5 14.58 -26.60 -17.87
CA PRO A 5 13.98 -25.76 -18.90
C PRO A 5 15.00 -24.72 -19.38
N ALA A 6 15.02 -24.46 -20.69
CA ALA A 6 15.87 -23.45 -21.28
C ALA A 6 15.61 -22.06 -20.64
N PRO A 7 16.65 -21.24 -20.42
CA PRO A 7 16.47 -19.88 -19.91
C PRO A 7 15.49 -19.10 -20.80
N ALA A 8 14.67 -18.25 -20.16
CA ALA A 8 13.74 -17.40 -20.90
C ALA A 8 14.56 -16.41 -21.75
N PRO A 9 14.28 -16.29 -23.07
CA PRO A 9 15.03 -15.36 -23.92
C PRO A 9 14.77 -13.90 -23.58
N TYR A 10 13.59 -13.57 -23.02
CA TYR A 10 13.18 -12.19 -22.72
C TYR A 10 12.88 -11.95 -21.23
N VAL A 11 13.06 -10.70 -20.79
CA VAL A 11 12.79 -10.25 -19.41
C VAL A 11 11.33 -10.49 -19.01
N ILE A 12 10.40 -10.22 -19.93
CA ILE A 12 8.96 -10.42 -19.71
C ILE A 12 8.67 -11.90 -19.42
N ASP A 13 9.23 -12.84 -20.19
CA ASP A 13 9.03 -14.27 -19.97
C ASP A 13 9.55 -14.72 -18.60
N ARG A 14 10.69 -14.16 -18.15
CA ARG A 14 11.22 -14.42 -16.81
C ARG A 14 10.30 -13.88 -15.73
N MET A 15 9.76 -12.66 -15.90
CA MET A 15 8.78 -12.07 -14.97
C MET A 15 7.51 -12.91 -14.90
N VAL A 16 6.93 -13.28 -16.04
CA VAL A 16 5.73 -14.13 -16.12
C VAL A 16 5.97 -15.48 -15.46
N ARG A 17 7.13 -16.12 -15.70
CA ARG A 17 7.50 -17.36 -15.04
C ARG A 17 7.60 -17.19 -13.53
N ASN A 18 8.23 -16.11 -13.07
CA ASN A 18 8.37 -15.80 -11.65
C ASN A 18 6.98 -15.65 -11.00
N VAL A 19 6.08 -14.85 -11.59
CA VAL A 19 4.69 -14.68 -11.13
C VAL A 19 3.94 -16.02 -11.08
N ARG A 20 4.00 -16.83 -12.15
CA ARG A 20 3.35 -18.17 -12.21
C ARG A 20 3.78 -19.13 -11.11
N HIS A 21 4.99 -18.95 -10.56
CA HIS A 21 5.52 -19.79 -9.47
C HIS A 21 5.48 -19.09 -8.10
N GLY A 22 4.71 -18.00 -7.98
CA GLY A 22 4.59 -17.22 -6.74
C GLY A 22 5.89 -16.54 -6.32
N ARG A 23 6.77 -16.22 -7.27
CA ARG A 23 8.03 -15.52 -7.04
C ARG A 23 7.89 -14.05 -7.42
N PHE A 24 7.42 -13.22 -6.50
CA PHE A 24 7.22 -11.79 -6.78
C PHE A 24 7.53 -10.92 -5.55
N GLU A 25 8.26 -11.46 -4.56
CA GLU A 25 8.57 -10.78 -3.30
C GLU A 25 9.30 -9.45 -3.51
N ARG A 26 10.38 -9.42 -4.31
CA ARG A 26 11.20 -8.21 -4.50
C ARG A 26 10.43 -7.13 -5.24
N SER A 27 9.77 -7.52 -6.32
CA SER A 27 8.99 -6.60 -7.15
C SER A 27 7.86 -6.01 -6.33
N LEU A 28 7.14 -6.83 -5.54
CA LEU A 28 6.05 -6.36 -4.71
C LEU A 28 6.54 -5.54 -3.49
N SER A 29 7.74 -5.82 -2.97
CA SER A 29 8.40 -4.97 -1.96
C SER A 29 8.72 -3.58 -2.52
N LEU A 30 9.22 -3.50 -3.76
CA LEU A 30 9.45 -2.20 -4.42
C LEU A 30 8.17 -1.48 -4.77
N LEU A 31 7.14 -2.18 -5.24
CA LEU A 31 5.82 -1.60 -5.48
C LEU A 31 5.20 -1.06 -4.19
N THR A 32 5.43 -1.74 -3.06
CA THR A 32 5.05 -1.24 -1.73
C THR A 32 5.78 0.06 -1.41
N ALA A 33 7.09 0.14 -1.65
CA ALA A 33 7.86 1.37 -1.41
C ALA A 33 7.40 2.52 -2.32
N ALA A 34 7.28 2.28 -3.62
CA ALA A 34 6.83 3.28 -4.58
C ALA A 34 5.40 3.75 -4.29
N GLY A 35 4.50 2.81 -3.99
CA GLY A 35 3.13 3.11 -3.58
C GLY A 35 3.10 3.93 -2.30
N ALA A 36 3.88 3.56 -1.28
CA ALA A 36 3.96 4.31 -0.03
C ALA A 36 4.45 5.75 -0.25
N LEU A 37 5.45 5.96 -1.12
CA LEU A 37 5.96 7.30 -1.45
C LEU A 37 4.88 8.18 -2.10
N VAL A 38 4.25 7.67 -3.17
CA VAL A 38 3.23 8.42 -3.93
C VAL A 38 2.02 8.70 -3.05
N THR A 39 1.51 7.67 -2.35
CA THR A 39 0.36 7.81 -1.46
C THR A 39 0.64 8.79 -0.31
N ALA A 40 1.84 8.78 0.27
CA ALA A 40 2.18 9.71 1.34
C ALA A 40 2.28 11.16 0.86
N ALA A 41 2.83 11.39 -0.34
CA ALA A 41 2.85 12.71 -0.95
C ALA A 41 1.43 13.24 -1.20
N GLU A 42 0.54 12.42 -1.76
CA GLU A 42 -0.85 12.79 -2.00
C GLU A 42 -1.58 13.12 -0.68
N ILE A 43 -1.44 12.24 0.32
CA ILE A 43 -2.05 12.44 1.64
C ILE A 43 -1.54 13.71 2.31
N TYR A 44 -0.24 13.99 2.24
CA TYR A 44 0.33 15.21 2.77
C TYR A 44 -0.35 16.44 2.16
N LEU A 45 -0.48 16.48 0.84
CA LEU A 45 -1.14 17.60 0.15
C LEU A 45 -2.61 17.73 0.53
N GLU A 46 -3.35 16.63 0.62
CA GLU A 46 -4.75 16.63 1.05
C GLU A 46 -4.91 17.12 2.50
N HIS A 47 -4.04 16.68 3.42
CA HIS A 47 -4.13 17.05 4.83
C HIS A 47 -3.69 18.48 5.09
N ASP A 48 -2.70 18.97 4.33
CA ASP A 48 -2.28 20.37 4.34
C ASP A 48 -3.39 21.30 3.84
N ARG A 49 -4.01 20.98 2.69
CA ARG A 49 -5.16 21.74 2.15
C ARG A 49 -6.36 21.77 3.10
N ALA A 50 -6.63 20.65 3.77
CA ALA A 50 -7.74 20.56 4.73
C ALA A 50 -7.42 21.21 6.10
N SER A 51 -6.15 21.59 6.34
CA SER A 51 -5.67 22.26 7.54
C SER A 51 -6.07 21.55 8.84
N PHE A 52 -5.85 20.24 8.91
CA PHE A 52 -6.29 19.44 10.06
C PHE A 52 -5.50 19.75 11.35
N GLY A 53 -6.20 20.18 12.39
CA GLY A 53 -5.64 20.36 13.74
C GLY A 53 -5.48 19.06 14.54
N ASN A 54 -6.16 17.97 14.17
CA ASN A 54 -6.03 16.68 14.85
C ASN A 54 -4.73 15.97 14.41
N ARG A 55 -3.77 15.85 15.34
CA ARG A 55 -2.47 15.21 15.11
C ARG A 55 -2.57 13.76 14.63
N VAL A 56 -3.60 13.01 15.02
CA VAL A 56 -3.78 11.61 14.61
C VAL A 56 -4.01 11.49 13.11
N MET A 57 -4.58 12.51 12.47
CA MET A 57 -4.80 12.53 11.02
C MET A 57 -3.49 12.61 10.23
N TRP A 58 -2.39 12.99 10.86
CA TRP A 58 -1.06 13.01 10.22
C TRP A 58 -0.34 11.67 10.28
N TRP A 59 -0.88 10.67 10.98
CA TRP A 59 -0.26 9.34 11.06
C TRP A 59 -0.06 8.65 9.69
N PRO A 60 -1.02 8.69 8.74
CA PRO A 60 -0.82 8.12 7.41
C PRO A 60 0.34 8.78 6.64
N VAL A 61 0.63 10.07 6.87
CA VAL A 61 1.79 10.76 6.29
C VAL A 61 3.09 10.20 6.84
N VAL A 62 3.18 10.01 8.17
CA VAL A 62 4.37 9.46 8.83
C VAL A 62 4.60 7.99 8.45
N LEU A 63 3.54 7.22 8.24
CA LEU A 63 3.63 5.82 7.82
C LEU A 63 4.15 5.66 6.39
N GLY A 64 4.06 6.70 5.55
CA GLY A 64 4.64 6.76 4.21
C GLY A 64 6.14 6.43 4.17
N PRO A 65 7.00 7.27 4.78
CA PRO A 65 8.44 7.00 4.90
C PRO A 65 8.77 5.64 5.51
N VAL A 66 7.97 5.16 6.47
CA VAL A 66 8.14 3.82 7.06
C VAL A 66 7.91 2.73 6.01
N GLY A 67 6.84 2.84 5.21
CA GLY A 67 6.54 1.93 4.11
C GLY A 67 7.62 1.94 3.02
N VAL A 68 8.14 3.13 2.68
CA VAL A 68 9.27 3.28 1.74
C VAL A 68 10.50 2.54 2.25
N ALA A 69 10.91 2.82 3.49
CA ALA A 69 12.09 2.20 4.09
C ALA A 69 11.93 0.67 4.18
N ALA A 70 10.77 0.19 4.62
CA ALA A 70 10.49 -1.25 4.75
C ALA A 70 10.47 -1.96 3.39
N GLY A 71 9.86 -1.36 2.36
CA GLY A 71 9.82 -1.92 1.01
C GLY A 71 11.20 -1.97 0.35
N VAL A 72 12.01 -0.91 0.48
CA VAL A 72 13.41 -0.90 -0.01
C VAL A 72 14.25 -1.94 0.74
N ALA A 73 14.10 -2.02 2.07
CA ALA A 73 14.80 -3.03 2.87
C ALA A 73 14.39 -4.46 2.47
N GLY A 74 13.10 -4.72 2.22
CA GLY A 74 12.61 -6.03 1.76
C GLY A 74 13.13 -6.42 0.37
N PHE A 75 13.20 -5.45 -0.54
CA PHE A 75 13.86 -5.65 -1.83
C PHE A 75 15.32 -6.07 -1.67
N ALA A 76 16.08 -5.34 -0.84
CA ALA A 76 17.50 -5.59 -0.63
C ALA A 76 17.78 -6.89 0.15
N SER A 77 16.95 -7.23 1.14
CA SER A 77 17.20 -8.30 2.10
C SER A 77 16.01 -9.22 2.28
N GLU A 78 16.22 -10.52 2.05
CA GLU A 78 15.19 -11.56 2.28
C GLU A 78 14.77 -11.59 3.76
N ARG A 79 15.72 -11.42 4.69
CA ARG A 79 15.40 -11.31 6.12
C ARG A 79 14.41 -10.17 6.37
N MET A 80 14.64 -8.99 5.78
CA MET A 80 13.76 -7.84 5.98
C MET A 80 12.40 -7.98 5.31
N ALA A 81 12.34 -8.65 4.16
CA ALA A 81 11.08 -9.00 3.51
C ALA A 81 10.22 -9.92 4.37
N LYS A 82 10.83 -10.73 5.26
CA LYS A 82 10.13 -11.66 6.16
C LYS A 82 9.93 -11.14 7.59
N THR A 83 10.51 -9.99 7.96
CA THR A 83 10.42 -9.44 9.33
C THR A 83 9.90 -8.02 9.36
N ALA A 84 10.68 -7.04 8.91
CA ALA A 84 10.30 -5.62 9.00
C ALA A 84 9.17 -5.25 8.04
N LEU A 85 9.20 -5.74 6.80
CA LEU A 85 8.18 -5.46 5.79
C LEU A 85 6.76 -5.85 6.25
N PRO A 86 6.48 -7.09 6.68
CA PRO A 86 5.12 -7.46 7.08
C PRO A 86 4.62 -6.67 8.30
N ILE A 87 5.49 -6.32 9.25
CA ILE A 87 5.11 -5.52 10.42
C ILE A 87 4.71 -4.10 9.98
N ALA A 88 5.55 -3.43 9.21
CA ALA A 88 5.26 -2.09 8.69
C ALA A 88 3.98 -2.09 7.84
N SER A 89 3.86 -3.07 6.95
CA SER A 89 2.72 -3.26 6.06
C SER A 89 1.42 -3.56 6.80
N ALA A 90 1.46 -4.32 7.90
CA ALA A 90 0.29 -4.56 8.75
C ALA A 90 -0.21 -3.26 9.40
N VAL A 91 0.71 -2.44 9.94
CA VAL A 91 0.38 -1.15 10.54
C VAL A 91 -0.20 -0.19 9.50
N ILE A 92 0.41 -0.13 8.31
CA ILE A 92 -0.08 0.68 7.18
C ILE A 92 -1.49 0.22 6.76
N ALA A 93 -1.70 -1.09 6.58
CA ALA A 93 -3.00 -1.63 6.20
C ALA A 93 -4.07 -1.34 7.27
N ALA A 94 -3.75 -1.53 8.55
CA ALA A 94 -4.67 -1.22 9.66
C ALA A 94 -5.03 0.27 9.71
N ASN A 95 -4.05 1.16 9.52
CA ASN A 95 -4.28 2.59 9.47
C ASN A 95 -5.15 3.00 8.27
N GLY A 96 -4.92 2.41 7.09
CA GLY A 96 -5.77 2.62 5.92
C GLY A 96 -7.22 2.15 6.13
N LEU A 97 -7.43 0.98 6.75
CA LEU A 97 -8.76 0.49 7.10
C LEU A 97 -9.46 1.41 8.11
N GLN A 98 -8.74 1.85 9.13
CA GLN A 98 -9.24 2.83 10.10
C GLN A 98 -9.64 4.13 9.40
N GLY A 99 -8.77 4.68 8.54
CA GLY A 99 -9.04 5.89 7.77
C GLY A 99 -10.27 5.72 6.88
N THR A 100 -10.44 4.56 6.24
CA THR A 100 -11.59 4.27 5.38
C THR A 100 -12.88 4.32 6.18
N TYR A 101 -12.92 3.66 7.34
CA TYR A 101 -14.07 3.73 8.25
C TYR A 101 -14.39 5.17 8.67
N LEU A 102 -13.37 5.94 9.07
CA LEU A 102 -13.54 7.33 9.48
C LEU A 102 -14.03 8.23 8.34
N HIS A 103 -13.57 8.01 7.11
CA HIS A 103 -13.99 8.76 5.93
C HIS A 103 -15.44 8.42 5.56
N VAL A 104 -15.82 7.14 5.55
CA VAL A 104 -17.21 6.71 5.33
C VAL A 104 -18.14 7.31 6.39
N ARG A 105 -17.73 7.28 7.66
CA ARG A 105 -18.47 7.92 8.75
C ARG A 105 -18.60 9.43 8.52
N GLY A 106 -17.53 10.10 8.11
CA GLY A 106 -17.54 11.53 7.81
C GLY A 106 -18.47 11.89 6.65
N ILE A 107 -18.52 11.08 5.60
CA ILE A 107 -19.47 11.22 4.48
C ILE A 107 -20.91 11.14 5.00
N ALA A 108 -21.21 10.15 5.85
CA ALA A 108 -22.55 9.98 6.44
C ALA A 108 -22.97 11.16 7.34
N GLN A 109 -22.00 11.86 7.94
CA GLN A 109 -22.24 12.98 8.85
C GLN A 109 -22.44 14.32 8.13
N LYS A 110 -22.23 14.40 6.82
CA LYS A 110 -22.52 15.62 6.06
C LYS A 110 -24.05 15.87 5.97
N PRO A 111 -24.50 17.11 5.73
CA PRO A 111 -25.92 17.42 5.57
C PRO A 111 -26.61 16.52 4.54
N GLY A 112 -27.81 16.04 4.88
CA GLY A 112 -28.55 15.04 4.09
C GLY A 112 -28.02 13.60 4.20
N GLY A 113 -26.84 13.38 4.79
CA GLY A 113 -26.27 12.04 4.98
C GLY A 113 -26.24 11.22 3.69
N TRP A 114 -26.71 9.98 3.77
CA TRP A 114 -26.74 9.06 2.63
C TRP A 114 -27.80 9.38 1.58
N SER A 115 -28.83 10.19 1.87
CA SER A 115 -29.79 10.59 0.83
C SER A 115 -29.17 11.47 -0.24
N LEU A 116 -28.06 12.16 0.10
CA LEU A 116 -27.23 12.96 -0.82
C LEU A 116 -25.88 12.29 -1.08
N ALA A 117 -25.82 10.95 -1.10
CA ALA A 117 -24.56 10.19 -1.21
C ALA A 117 -23.64 10.65 -2.35
N ARG A 118 -24.18 10.90 -3.55
CA ARG A 118 -23.38 11.37 -4.70
C ARG A 118 -22.61 12.66 -4.37
N TYR A 119 -23.32 13.65 -3.82
CA TYR A 119 -22.73 14.93 -3.44
C TYR A 119 -21.77 14.77 -2.26
N ASN A 120 -22.15 13.99 -1.24
CA ASN A 120 -21.36 13.85 -0.02
C ASN A 120 -20.10 12.99 -0.20
N ILE A 121 -20.08 12.05 -1.15
CA ILE A 121 -18.87 11.29 -1.53
C ILE A 121 -17.88 12.19 -2.27
N GLU A 122 -18.36 13.05 -3.17
CA GLU A 122 -17.52 13.96 -3.96
C GLU A 122 -16.98 15.12 -3.13
N MET A 123 -17.85 15.74 -2.33
CA MET A 123 -17.52 16.93 -1.54
C MET A 123 -17.07 16.59 -0.11
N GLY A 124 -17.07 15.31 0.27
CA GLY A 124 -16.71 14.86 1.61
C GLY A 124 -15.24 14.47 1.76
N PRO A 125 -14.88 13.82 2.88
CA PRO A 125 -13.55 13.25 3.05
C PRO A 125 -13.20 12.31 1.88
N PRO A 126 -11.96 12.34 1.36
CA PRO A 126 -11.61 11.59 0.15
C PRO A 126 -11.62 10.09 0.42
N LEU A 127 -12.64 9.37 -0.06
CA LEU A 127 -12.86 7.96 0.27
C LEU A 127 -11.70 7.04 -0.19
N PHE A 128 -11.11 7.34 -1.36
CA PHE A 128 -10.09 6.48 -1.96
C PHE A 128 -8.70 6.65 -1.37
N ALA A 129 -8.38 7.78 -0.75
CA ALA A 129 -7.07 8.02 -0.15
C ALA A 129 -6.70 6.96 0.92
N PRO A 130 -7.53 6.67 1.95
CA PRO A 130 -7.22 5.62 2.93
C PRO A 130 -7.33 4.19 2.36
N LEU A 131 -8.11 3.97 1.29
CA LEU A 131 -8.12 2.68 0.58
C LEU A 131 -6.79 2.43 -0.15
N LEU A 132 -6.18 3.46 -0.74
CA LEU A 132 -4.85 3.35 -1.35
C LEU A 132 -3.78 3.01 -0.30
N VAL A 133 -3.84 3.63 0.88
CA VAL A 133 -2.99 3.26 2.03
C VAL A 133 -3.15 1.77 2.37
N THR A 134 -4.41 1.31 2.43
CA THR A 134 -4.71 -0.11 2.69
C THR A 134 -4.10 -1.02 1.63
N MET A 135 -4.23 -0.65 0.35
CA MET A 135 -3.67 -1.41 -0.77
C MET A 135 -2.13 -1.48 -0.70
N VAL A 136 -1.47 -0.37 -0.38
CA VAL A 136 -0.01 -0.31 -0.18
C VAL A 136 0.43 -1.26 0.94
N GLY A 137 -0.24 -1.21 2.09
CA GLY A 137 0.00 -2.17 3.18
C GLY A 137 -0.26 -3.61 2.74
N GLY A 138 -1.35 -3.88 2.02
CA GLY A 138 -1.69 -5.19 1.49
C GLY A 138 -0.63 -5.75 0.55
N MET A 139 -0.05 -4.93 -0.33
CA MET A 139 1.06 -5.35 -1.21
C MET A 139 2.25 -5.85 -0.41
N GLY A 140 2.67 -5.15 0.64
CA GLY A 140 3.84 -5.58 1.43
C GLY A 140 3.56 -6.81 2.29
N LEU A 141 2.32 -7.00 2.77
CA LEU A 141 1.89 -8.24 3.41
C LEU A 141 1.97 -9.42 2.42
N LEU A 142 1.45 -9.25 1.21
CA LEU A 142 1.55 -10.26 0.16
C LEU A 142 3.00 -10.55 -0.22
N ALA A 143 3.86 -9.52 -0.29
CA ALA A 143 5.27 -9.68 -0.59
C ALA A 143 5.95 -10.62 0.43
N ALA A 144 5.62 -10.48 1.71
CA ALA A 144 6.14 -11.33 2.78
C ALA A 144 5.70 -12.80 2.67
N LEU A 145 4.59 -13.10 1.99
CA LEU A 145 4.12 -14.48 1.76
C LEU A 145 4.71 -15.11 0.49
N LEU A 146 5.12 -14.28 -0.48
CA LEU A 146 5.64 -14.75 -1.76
C LEU A 146 7.11 -15.17 -1.68
N ARG A 147 7.57 -15.86 -2.72
CA ARG A 147 8.96 -16.29 -2.85
C ARG A 147 9.78 -15.20 -3.54
N ARG A 148 11.09 -15.23 -3.30
CA ARG A 148 12.04 -14.37 -4.00
C ARG A 148 12.21 -14.78 -5.47
N GLU A 149 12.27 -13.77 -6.34
CA GLU A 149 12.54 -13.88 -7.78
C GLU A 149 13.88 -14.58 -8.06
N ARG A 150 13.91 -15.37 -9.14
CA ARG A 150 15.12 -16.02 -9.64
C ARG A 150 15.38 -15.68 -11.10
#